data_AF-A0AAW4BLJ4-F1
#
_entry.id   AF-A0AAW4BLJ4-F1
#
_cell.length_a   1.000
_cell.length_b   1.000
_cell.length_c   1.000
_cell.angle_alpha   90.00
_cell.angle_beta   90.00
_cell.angle_gamma   90.00
#
_symmetry.space_group_name_H-M   'P 1'
#
loop_
_entity.id
_entity.type
_entity.pdbx_description
1 polymer ?
#
loop_
_entity_poly.entity_id
_entity_poly.type
_entity_poly.pdbx_seq_one_letter_code
_entity_poly.pdbx_strand_id
1 'polypeptide(L)'
;MLDNDENQKKIIRKEVEISTIPNFVYEKPLVSIDENGEPQITYRGNGNKIPIKKLPLLHIAGYDVKDNLISYQPLDMVNEFLLSKAIDDGVLELGTDAQGIAHYFNFVLDKQAEWDAEYDEVDFDPLYDDPRP
;
A
#
# COMPACT_ATOMS: atom_id res chain seq x y z
N MET A 1 34.23 7.70 26.09
CA MET A 1 34.22 6.70 25.02
C MET A 1 32.76 6.43 24.75
N LEU A 2 32.26 6.97 23.65
CA LEU A 2 30.86 6.86 23.25
C LEU A 2 30.69 5.44 22.68
N ASP A 3 29.90 4.63 23.38
CA ASP A 3 29.45 3.36 22.82
C ASP A 3 28.55 3.67 21.61
N ASN A 4 28.92 3.05 20.50
CA ASN A 4 28.38 3.23 19.17
C ASN A 4 26.92 2.74 19.11
N ASP A 5 26.00 3.64 19.38
CA ASP A 5 24.61 3.53 18.94
C ASP A 5 24.60 3.77 17.43
N GLU A 6 24.33 2.72 16.64
CA GLU A 6 23.65 2.76 15.33
C GLU A 6 23.81 1.43 14.60
N ASN A 7 23.17 0.40 15.15
CA ASN A 7 22.73 -0.74 14.34
C ASN A 7 21.34 -0.42 13.75
N GLN A 8 21.16 0.80 13.24
CA GLN A 8 19.95 1.18 12.53
C GLN A 8 19.98 0.46 11.19
N LYS A 9 19.10 -0.52 11.02
CA LYS A 9 18.89 -1.18 9.73
C LYS A 9 18.38 -0.16 8.72
N LYS A 10 19.31 0.50 8.02
CA LYS A 10 19.01 1.49 6.99
C LYS A 10 18.34 0.78 5.81
N ILE A 11 17.17 1.25 5.42
CA ILE A 11 16.51 0.83 4.17
C ILE A 11 17.34 1.39 3.02
N ILE A 12 17.80 0.51 2.13
CA ILE A 12 18.59 0.90 0.95
C ILE A 12 17.86 0.64 -0.36
N ARG A 13 16.89 -0.27 -0.36
CA ARG A 13 16.06 -0.58 -1.52
C ARG A 13 14.60 -0.62 -1.11
N LYS A 14 13.74 -0.01 -1.93
CA LYS A 14 12.28 -0.14 -1.82
C LYS A 14 11.76 -0.70 -3.14
N GLU A 15 10.78 -1.58 -3.05
CA GLU A 15 10.09 -2.12 -4.22
C GLU A 15 8.62 -2.34 -3.92
N VAL A 16 7.78 -2.26 -4.96
CA VAL A 16 6.36 -2.57 -4.85
C VAL A 16 6.14 -4.04 -5.12
N GLU A 17 5.57 -4.71 -4.13
CA GLU A 17 5.21 -6.12 -4.19
C GLU A 17 3.70 -6.32 -4.23
N ILE A 18 3.28 -7.35 -4.95
CA ILE A 18 1.90 -7.79 -5.00
C ILE A 18 1.76 -9.06 -4.16
N SER A 19 0.91 -8.99 -3.13
CA SER A 19 0.37 -10.18 -2.48
C SER A 19 -1.04 -10.46 -2.98
N THR A 20 -1.57 -11.66 -2.70
CA THR A 20 -2.90 -12.05 -3.20
C THR A 20 -3.70 -12.70 -2.10
N ILE A 21 -4.90 -12.20 -1.87
CA ILE A 21 -5.90 -12.87 -1.05
C ILE A 21 -6.61 -13.91 -1.93
N PRO A 22 -6.70 -15.18 -1.49
CA PRO A 22 -7.45 -16.22 -2.19
C PRO A 22 -8.93 -15.84 -2.42
N ASN A 23 -9.65 -16.63 -3.19
CA ASN A 23 -11.08 -16.37 -3.44
C ASN A 23 -11.87 -16.30 -2.12
N PHE A 24 -12.71 -15.29 -1.99
CA PHE A 24 -13.59 -15.11 -0.84
C PHE A 24 -14.93 -14.51 -1.27
N VAL A 25 -15.88 -14.47 -0.35
CA VAL A 25 -17.18 -13.86 -0.57
C VAL A 25 -17.28 -12.65 0.33
N TYR A 26 -17.47 -11.48 -0.29
CA TYR A 26 -17.70 -10.23 0.42
C TYR A 26 -19.19 -10.05 0.69
N GLU A 27 -19.52 -9.70 1.93
CA GLU A 27 -20.87 -9.34 2.35
C GLU A 27 -20.84 -7.93 2.92
N LYS A 28 -21.55 -6.99 2.27
CA LYS A 28 -21.50 -5.58 2.64
C LYS A 28 -22.16 -5.39 4.02
N PRO A 29 -21.42 -4.95 5.06
CA PRO A 29 -22.00 -4.73 6.37
C PRO A 29 -22.93 -3.52 6.34
N LEU A 30 -23.97 -3.58 7.17
CA LEU A 30 -24.81 -2.46 7.55
C LEU A 30 -24.43 -2.08 8.97
N VAL A 31 -23.96 -0.85 9.14
CA VAL A 31 -23.56 -0.31 10.43
C VAL A 31 -24.66 0.63 10.93
N SER A 32 -25.10 0.42 12.16
CA SER A 32 -26.06 1.27 12.87
C SER A 32 -25.56 1.51 14.29
N ILE A 33 -25.88 2.67 14.87
CA ILE A 33 -25.60 2.95 16.29
C ILE A 33 -26.84 2.59 17.10
N ASP A 34 -26.67 1.86 18.21
CA ASP A 34 -27.78 1.52 19.10
C ASP A 34 -28.09 2.61 20.13
N GLU A 35 -29.07 2.36 21.01
CA GLU A 35 -29.52 3.28 22.05
C GLU A 35 -28.44 3.61 23.10
N ASN A 36 -27.41 2.77 23.22
CA ASN A 36 -26.29 2.96 24.14
C ASN A 36 -25.10 3.68 23.48
N GLY A 37 -25.21 4.04 22.19
CA GLY A 37 -24.13 4.64 21.42
C GLY A 37 -23.12 3.63 20.85
N GLU A 38 -23.40 2.34 20.94
CA GLU A 38 -22.49 1.28 20.48
C GLU A 38 -22.75 0.93 19.01
N PRO A 39 -21.70 0.69 18.20
CA PRO A 39 -21.84 0.29 16.81
C PRO A 39 -22.30 -1.17 16.69
N GLN A 40 -23.43 -1.37 16.01
CA GLN A 40 -23.98 -2.67 15.67
C GLN A 40 -23.76 -2.97 14.18
N ILE A 41 -23.26 -4.17 13.90
CA ILE A 41 -23.04 -4.67 12.54
C ILE A 41 -24.10 -5.70 12.21
N THR A 42 -24.87 -5.43 11.17
CA THR A 42 -25.83 -6.37 10.60
C THR A 42 -25.52 -6.58 9.12
N TYR A 43 -26.19 -7.55 8.49
CA TYR A 43 -26.05 -7.80 7.05
C TYR A 43 -27.43 -7.90 6.41
N ARG A 44 -27.52 -7.58 5.11
CA ARG A 44 -28.81 -7.64 4.41
C ARG A 44 -29.28 -9.09 4.32
N GLY A 45 -30.47 -9.36 4.86
CA GLY A 45 -31.08 -10.70 4.80
C GLY A 45 -31.38 -11.23 3.39
N ASN A 46 -31.34 -10.37 2.36
CA ASN A 46 -31.45 -10.79 0.96
C ASN A 46 -30.17 -11.45 0.41
N GLY A 47 -29.09 -11.51 1.20
CA GLY A 47 -27.89 -12.28 0.88
C GLY A 47 -27.10 -11.72 -0.30
N ASN A 48 -27.07 -10.39 -0.47
CA ASN A 48 -26.31 -9.74 -1.54
C ASN A 48 -24.80 -9.91 -1.32
N LYS A 49 -24.30 -11.08 -1.73
CA LYS A 49 -22.94 -11.58 -1.56
C LYS A 49 -22.18 -11.41 -2.87
N ILE A 50 -20.99 -10.86 -2.78
CA ILE A 50 -20.16 -10.53 -3.94
C ILE A 50 -18.97 -11.50 -3.94
N PRO A 51 -18.90 -12.44 -4.89
CA PRO A 51 -17.74 -13.32 -5.00
C PRO A 51 -16.54 -12.50 -5.49
N ILE A 52 -15.47 -12.49 -4.70
CA ILE A 52 -14.21 -11.85 -5.08
C ILE A 52 -13.21 -12.95 -5.40
N LYS A 53 -12.69 -12.91 -6.63
CA LYS A 53 -11.69 -13.86 -7.13
C LYS A 53 -10.32 -13.23 -7.00
N LYS A 54 -9.40 -13.93 -6.33
CA LYS A 54 -7.97 -13.58 -6.20
C LYS A 54 -7.69 -12.07 -6.14
N LEU A 55 -7.96 -11.44 -5.00
CA LEU A 55 -7.75 -10.00 -4.85
C LEU A 55 -6.25 -9.70 -4.70
N PRO A 56 -5.61 -9.00 -5.66
CA PRO A 56 -4.25 -8.53 -5.48
C PRO A 56 -4.22 -7.33 -4.53
N LEU A 57 -3.19 -7.27 -3.69
CA LEU A 57 -2.91 -6.15 -2.80
C LEU A 57 -1.45 -5.72 -2.97
N LEU A 58 -1.21 -4.42 -3.02
CA LEU A 58 0.11 -3.85 -3.23
C LEU A 58 0.69 -3.35 -1.91
N HIS A 59 2.00 -3.55 -1.77
CA HIS A 59 2.78 -3.19 -0.60
C HIS A 59 4.11 -2.58 -1.04
N ILE A 60 4.63 -1.62 -0.28
CA ILE A 60 6.02 -1.19 -0.39
C ILE A 60 6.85 -2.07 0.56
N ALA A 61 7.70 -2.90 -0.03
CA ALA A 61 8.70 -3.68 0.68
C ALA A 61 10.02 -2.89 0.74
N GLY A 62 10.65 -2.85 1.91
CA GLY A 62 11.94 -2.19 2.11
C GLY A 62 12.97 -3.18 2.62
N TYR A 63 14.15 -3.13 2.01
CA TYR A 63 15.22 -4.10 2.18
C TYR A 63 16.49 -3.45 2.73
N ASP A 64 17.21 -4.20 3.56
CA ASP A 64 18.55 -3.83 4.04
C ASP A 64 19.66 -4.23 3.06
N VAL A 65 20.91 -3.88 3.39
CA VAL A 65 22.11 -4.18 2.60
C VAL A 65 22.40 -5.67 2.40
N LYS A 66 21.71 -6.55 3.13
CA LYS A 66 21.83 -8.01 3.04
C LYS A 66 20.58 -8.64 2.40
N ASP A 67 19.75 -7.85 1.72
CA ASP A 67 18.47 -8.27 1.13
C ASP A 67 17.46 -8.84 2.14
N ASN A 68 17.57 -8.49 3.43
CA ASN A 68 16.51 -8.85 4.38
C ASN A 68 15.37 -7.84 4.29
N LEU A 69 14.14 -8.35 4.27
CA LEU A 69 12.94 -7.53 4.42
C LEU A 69 12.94 -6.91 5.82
N ILE A 70 12.91 -5.58 5.90
CA ILE A 70 12.91 -4.82 7.15
C ILE A 70 11.68 -3.92 7.32
N SER A 71 10.96 -3.64 6.23
CA SER A 71 9.66 -2.94 6.27
C SER A 71 8.72 -3.50 5.21
N TYR A 72 7.43 -3.61 5.54
CA TYR A 72 6.40 -4.05 4.61
C TYR A 72 5.12 -3.28 4.90
N GLN A 73 4.82 -2.27 4.07
CA GLN A 73 3.72 -1.35 4.31
C GLN A 73 2.69 -1.46 3.18
N PRO A 74 1.39 -1.57 3.49
CA PRO A 74 0.35 -1.60 2.46
C PRO A 74 0.24 -0.25 1.75
N LEU A 75 -0.07 -0.28 0.45
CA LEU A 75 -0.51 0.91 -0.29
C LEU A 75 -2.01 1.08 -0.14
N ASP A 76 -2.45 1.63 1.00
CA ASP A 76 -3.87 1.64 1.41
C ASP A 76 -4.81 2.20 0.35
N MET A 77 -4.53 3.39 -0.19
CA MET A 77 -5.38 3.99 -1.22
C MET A 77 -5.48 3.13 -2.50
N VAL A 78 -4.40 2.44 -2.86
CA VAL A 78 -4.38 1.55 -4.03
C VAL A 78 -5.17 0.29 -3.74
N ASN A 79 -5.03 -0.25 -2.53
CA ASN A 79 -5.74 -1.45 -2.09
C ASN A 79 -7.24 -1.19 -1.96
N GLU A 80 -7.64 -0.02 -1.46
CA GLU A 80 -9.03 0.44 -1.44
C GLU A 80 -9.59 0.59 -2.86
N PHE A 81 -8.81 1.16 -3.78
CA PHE A 81 -9.20 1.24 -5.19
C PHE A 81 -9.43 -0.15 -5.80
N LEU A 82 -8.48 -1.07 -5.65
CA LEU A 82 -8.62 -2.45 -6.15
C LEU A 82 -9.80 -3.18 -5.51
N LEU A 83 -10.03 -2.97 -4.22
CA LEU A 83 -11.18 -3.54 -3.52
C LEU A 83 -12.51 -2.96 -4.03
N SER A 84 -12.60 -1.65 -4.27
CA SER A 84 -13.81 -1.03 -4.84
C SER A 84 -14.10 -1.54 -6.26
N LYS A 85 -13.06 -1.77 -7.08
CA LYS A 85 -13.20 -2.40 -8.40
C LYS A 85 -13.82 -3.81 -8.32
N ALA A 86 -13.43 -4.59 -7.31
CA ALA A 86 -14.02 -5.92 -7.10
C ALA A 86 -15.45 -5.85 -6.55
N ILE A 87 -15.71 -4.97 -5.58
CA ILE A 87 -17.00 -4.90 -4.87
C ILE A 87 -18.05 -4.14 -5.69
N ASP A 88 -17.75 -2.94 -6.14
CA ASP A 88 -18.72 -2.02 -6.70
C ASP A 88 -18.85 -2.19 -8.23
N ASP A 89 -17.73 -2.37 -8.93
CA ASP A 89 -17.71 -2.57 -10.39
C ASP A 89 -17.88 -4.05 -10.81
N GLY A 90 -17.74 -4.99 -9.86
CA GLY A 90 -17.86 -6.43 -10.11
C GLY A 90 -16.73 -7.02 -10.97
N VAL A 91 -15.56 -6.38 -11.00
CA VAL A 91 -14.40 -6.86 -11.76
C VAL A 91 -13.83 -8.12 -11.12
N LEU A 92 -13.74 -9.21 -11.89
CA LEU A 92 -13.29 -10.51 -11.38
C LEU A 92 -11.79 -10.78 -11.56
N GLU A 93 -11.12 -10.06 -12.45
CA GLU A 93 -9.69 -10.25 -12.77
C GLU A 93 -8.97 -8.91 -12.63
N LEU A 94 -8.34 -8.71 -11.48
CA LEU A 94 -7.59 -7.47 -11.17
C LEU A 94 -6.08 -7.62 -11.34
N GLY A 95 -5.61 -8.78 -11.82
CA GLY A 95 -4.18 -9.06 -11.93
C GLY A 95 -3.44 -8.08 -12.84
N THR A 96 -4.00 -7.76 -14.01
CA THR A 96 -3.40 -6.81 -14.95
C THR A 96 -3.43 -5.38 -14.41
N ASP A 97 -4.52 -4.97 -13.77
CA ASP A 97 -4.62 -3.65 -13.13
C ASP A 97 -3.57 -3.51 -12.02
N ALA A 98 -3.46 -4.50 -11.14
CA ALA A 98 -2.47 -4.53 -10.07
C ALA A 98 -1.03 -4.50 -10.59
N GLN A 99 -0.72 -5.25 -11.66
CA GLN A 99 0.59 -5.22 -12.30
C GLN A 99 0.90 -3.83 -12.89
N GLY A 100 -0.05 -3.23 -13.62
CA GLY A 100 0.12 -1.89 -14.18
C GLY A 100 0.38 -0.85 -13.09
N ILE A 101 -0.39 -0.90 -12.00
CA ILE A 101 -0.22 0.02 -10.86
C ILE A 101 1.11 -0.24 -10.15
N ALA A 102 1.50 -1.50 -9.94
CA ALA A 102 2.79 -1.84 -9.33
C ALA A 102 3.97 -1.33 -10.17
N HIS A 103 3.90 -1.45 -11.51
CA HIS A 103 4.91 -0.88 -12.39
C HIS A 103 5.00 0.64 -12.28
N TYR A 104 3.84 1.33 -12.22
CA TYR A 104 3.81 2.77 -12.04
C TYR A 104 4.48 3.21 -10.73
N PHE A 105 4.14 2.58 -9.61
CA PHE A 105 4.73 2.95 -8.32
C PHE A 105 6.20 2.54 -8.18
N ASN A 106 6.62 1.43 -8.79
CA ASN A 106 8.06 1.11 -8.89
C ASN A 106 8.81 2.21 -9.66
N PHE A 107 8.28 2.68 -10.79
CA PHE A 107 8.88 3.80 -11.51
C PHE A 107 8.98 5.08 -10.66
N VAL A 108 7.96 5.38 -9.85
CA VAL A 108 7.99 6.52 -8.92
C VAL A 108 9.08 6.33 -7.85
N LEU A 109 9.19 5.13 -7.26
CA LEU A 109 10.23 4.82 -6.28
C LEU A 109 11.64 4.92 -6.88
N ASP A 110 11.83 4.47 -8.12
CA ASP A 110 13.11 4.59 -8.82
C ASP A 110 13.49 6.06 -9.00
N LYS A 111 12.53 6.92 -9.39
CA LYS A 111 12.77 8.36 -9.53
C LYS A 111 13.05 9.05 -8.20
N GLN A 112 12.37 8.63 -7.13
CA GLN A 112 12.66 9.12 -5.80
C GLN A 112 14.07 8.73 -5.35
N ALA A 113 14.51 7.51 -5.65
CA ALA A 113 15.85 7.05 -5.32
C ALA A 113 16.96 7.80 -6.10
N GLU A 114 16.71 8.11 -7.39
CA GLU A 114 17.61 8.96 -8.18
C GLU A 114 17.77 10.34 -7.53
N TRP A 115 16.66 10.99 -7.14
CA TRP A 115 16.71 12.29 -6.47
C TRP A 115 17.35 12.25 -5.09
N ASP A 116 17.04 11.23 -4.28
CA ASP A 116 17.64 11.06 -2.96
C ASP A 116 19.17 10.87 -3.04
N ALA A 117 19.68 10.36 -4.17
CA ALA A 117 21.12 10.21 -4.40
C ALA A 117 21.80 11.51 -4.85
N GLU A 118 21.08 12.40 -5.54
CA GLU A 118 21.57 13.70 -6.00
C GLU A 118 21.41 14.81 -4.93
N TYR A 119 20.51 14.61 -3.97
CA TYR A 119 20.19 15.59 -2.94
C TYR A 119 21.34 15.77 -1.94
N ASP A 120 21.85 17.00 -1.83
CA ASP A 120 22.71 17.46 -0.75
C ASP A 120 21.96 18.49 0.09
N GLU A 121 21.74 18.18 1.38
CA GLU A 121 21.01 19.05 2.31
C GLU A 121 21.71 20.40 2.52
N VAL A 122 23.03 20.47 2.32
CA VAL A 122 23.82 21.68 2.52
C VAL A 122 23.60 22.69 1.39
N ASP A 123 23.30 22.21 0.19
CA ASP A 123 23.18 23.03 -1.03
C ASP A 123 21.73 23.38 -1.38
N PHE A 124 20.74 22.85 -0.64
CA PHE A 124 19.32 23.09 -0.90
C PHE A 124 18.88 24.51 -0.49
N ASP A 125 18.49 25.32 -1.48
CA ASP A 125 17.86 26.63 -1.29
C ASP A 125 16.34 26.55 -1.56
N PRO A 126 15.48 26.59 -0.52
CA PRO A 126 14.03 26.48 -0.69
C PRO A 126 13.38 27.63 -1.47
N LEU A 127 14.11 28.70 -1.82
CA LEU A 127 13.62 29.78 -2.69
C LEU A 127 13.85 29.49 -4.19
N TYR A 128 14.88 28.71 -4.53
CA TYR A 128 15.30 28.46 -5.92
C TYR A 128 15.21 27.00 -6.34
N ASP A 129 15.29 26.06 -5.40
CA ASP A 129 15.24 24.64 -5.68
C ASP A 129 13.81 24.10 -5.63
N ASP A 130 13.50 23.16 -6.52
CA ASP A 130 12.20 22.53 -6.58
C ASP A 130 11.96 21.67 -5.32
N PRO A 131 10.77 21.75 -4.70
CA PRO A 131 10.44 20.93 -3.55
C PRO A 131 10.47 19.45 -3.93
N ARG A 132 11.08 18.63 -3.06
CA ARG A 132 11.07 17.17 -3.18
C ARG A 132 9.62 16.66 -3.22
N PRO A 133 9.22 15.85 -4.21
CA PRO A 133 7.89 15.23 -4.27
C PRO A 133 7.61 14.20 -3.18
#